data_AF-A0AA37LXE1-F1
#
_entry.id   AF-A0AA37LXE1-F1
#
_cell.length_a   1.000
_cell.length_b   1.000
_cell.length_c   1.000
_cell.angle_alpha   90.00
_cell.angle_beta   90.00
_cell.angle_gamma   90.00
#
_symmetry.space_group_name_H-M   'P 1'
#
loop_
_entity.id
_entity.type
_entity.pdbx_description
1 polymer ?
#
loop_
_entity_poly.entity_id
_entity_poly.type
_entity_poly.pdbx_seq_one_letter_code
_entity_poly.pdbx_strand_id
1 'polypeptide(L)'
;MVQPTRPPANGFVAATRRVYNPLGFSKGYNFVLFFVFFGALMGFTLARLQYLSFDTFCKGAAPGECFHYQKGHEKAGIIIHLAGILPAGFLACFQFVPVIRHKVLLFHRISGYIILLLSLVGTAGAFMIARNAFGGGLEVQAGLGLLGIMFVVSLTLAYVNIKRLQIEQHRAWMLRAWFYVN
;
A
#
# COMPACT_ATOMS: atom_id res chain seq x y z
N MET A 1 6.75 6.55 -24.99
CA MET A 1 5.71 7.45 -24.46
C MET A 1 4.38 6.87 -24.88
N VAL A 2 3.35 6.95 -24.03
CA VAL A 2 2.00 6.59 -24.47
C VAL A 2 1.59 7.57 -25.56
N GLN A 3 1.31 7.07 -26.76
CA GLN A 3 0.81 7.89 -27.85
C GLN A 3 -0.67 8.22 -27.59
N PRO A 4 -1.06 9.51 -27.58
CA PRO A 4 -2.47 9.88 -27.46
C PRO A 4 -3.26 9.27 -28.62
N THR A 5 -4.36 8.58 -28.32
CA THR A 5 -5.21 7.97 -29.36
C THR A 5 -6.03 9.00 -30.14
N ARG A 6 -6.11 10.24 -29.66
CA ARG A 6 -6.87 11.36 -30.26
C ARG A 6 -6.18 12.71 -29.98
N PRO A 7 -6.34 13.72 -30.84
CA PRO A 7 -5.87 15.09 -30.57
C PRO A 7 -6.50 15.65 -29.27
N PRO A 8 -5.88 16.63 -28.61
CA PRO A 8 -6.44 17.25 -27.41
C PRO A 8 -7.70 18.04 -27.78
N ALA A 9 -8.76 17.90 -26.98
CA ALA A 9 -10.04 18.56 -27.23
C ALA A 9 -9.98 20.09 -27.02
N ASN A 10 -9.09 20.56 -26.13
CA ASN A 10 -8.87 21.98 -25.85
C ASN A 10 -7.47 22.21 -25.22
N GLY A 11 -7.11 23.47 -24.99
CA GLY A 11 -5.82 23.85 -24.39
C GLY A 11 -5.58 23.27 -22.98
N PHE A 12 -6.62 23.13 -22.17
CA PHE A 12 -6.54 22.50 -20.85
C PHE A 12 -6.18 21.00 -20.94
N VAL A 13 -6.80 20.26 -21.86
CA VAL A 13 -6.47 18.85 -22.14
C VAL A 13 -5.04 18.72 -22.68
N ALA A 14 -4.59 19.66 -23.50
CA ALA A 14 -3.20 19.69 -23.97
C ALA A 14 -2.21 19.92 -22.83
N ALA A 15 -2.50 20.84 -21.91
CA ALA A 15 -1.66 21.12 -20.74
C ALA A 15 -1.60 19.93 -19.78
N THR A 16 -2.75 19.36 -19.40
CA THR A 16 -2.83 18.21 -18.48
C THR A 16 -2.13 16.97 -19.03
N ARG A 17 -2.20 16.71 -20.35
CA ARG A 17 -1.45 15.64 -21.02
C ARG A 17 0.05 15.73 -20.79
N ARG A 18 0.63 16.93 -20.67
CA ARG A 18 2.06 17.11 -20.38
C ARG A 18 2.45 16.62 -18.98
N VAL A 19 1.50 16.58 -18.05
CA VAL A 19 1.73 16.12 -16.67
C VAL A 19 1.65 14.60 -16.58
N TYR A 20 0.60 13.97 -17.12
CA TYR A 20 0.36 12.55 -16.87
C TYR A 20 0.96 11.59 -17.92
N ASN A 21 1.20 12.03 -19.16
CA ASN A 21 1.81 11.19 -20.19
C ASN A 21 3.27 10.76 -19.87
N PRO A 22 4.14 11.62 -19.29
CA PRO A 22 5.49 11.20 -18.89
C PRO A 22 5.48 10.09 -17.83
N LEU A 23 4.48 10.07 -16.96
CA LEU A 23 4.25 9.03 -15.96
C LEU A 23 3.69 7.74 -16.58
N GLY A 24 3.32 7.77 -17.86
CA GLY A 24 2.83 6.62 -18.64
C GLY A 24 1.33 6.37 -18.52
N PHE A 25 0.54 7.33 -18.04
CA PHE A 25 -0.92 7.24 -18.09
C PHE A 25 -1.44 7.63 -19.48
N SER A 26 -2.38 6.86 -20.02
CA SER A 26 -3.03 7.14 -21.31
C SER A 26 -4.29 7.99 -21.19
N LYS A 27 -4.99 7.88 -20.06
CA LYS A 27 -6.27 8.52 -19.79
C LYS A 27 -6.14 9.37 -18.54
N GLY A 28 -6.61 10.62 -18.59
CA GLY A 28 -6.51 11.56 -17.47
C GLY A 28 -7.21 11.08 -16.19
N TYR A 29 -8.37 10.41 -16.31
CA TYR A 29 -9.07 9.90 -15.14
C TYR A 29 -8.28 8.82 -14.38
N ASN A 30 -7.49 7.99 -15.07
CA ASN A 30 -6.62 7.01 -14.41
C ASN A 30 -5.53 7.70 -13.59
N PHE A 31 -5.03 8.84 -14.07
CA PHE A 31 -4.06 9.64 -13.33
C PHE A 31 -4.70 10.31 -12.12
N VAL A 32 -5.92 10.85 -12.23
CA VAL A 32 -6.63 11.43 -11.10
C VAL A 32 -6.91 10.37 -10.03
N LEU A 33 -7.41 9.20 -10.41
CA LEU A 33 -7.62 8.08 -9.47
C LEU A 33 -6.30 7.68 -8.81
N PHE A 34 -5.23 7.53 -9.59
CA PHE A 34 -3.91 7.24 -9.03
C PHE A 34 -3.48 8.32 -8.01
N PHE A 35 -3.62 9.59 -8.36
CA PHE A 35 -3.22 10.69 -7.48
C PHE A 35 -4.03 10.71 -6.18
N VAL A 36 -5.34 10.49 -6.24
CA VAL A 36 -6.19 10.45 -5.04
C VAL A 36 -5.82 9.25 -4.16
N PHE A 37 -5.82 8.04 -4.72
CA PHE A 37 -5.60 6.82 -3.93
C PHE A 37 -4.14 6.65 -3.48
N PHE A 38 -3.18 6.72 -4.39
CA PHE A 38 -1.78 6.53 -4.03
C PHE A 38 -1.14 7.80 -3.47
N GLY A 39 -1.70 8.98 -3.74
CA GLY A 39 -1.32 10.20 -3.04
C GLY A 39 -1.78 10.20 -1.58
N ALA A 40 -3.00 9.73 -1.29
CA ALA A 40 -3.47 9.54 0.09
C ALA A 40 -2.59 8.53 0.83
N LEU A 41 -2.33 7.35 0.24
CA LEU A 41 -1.43 6.35 0.83
C LEU A 41 -0.01 6.88 1.06
N MET A 42 0.55 7.61 0.08
CA MET A 42 1.86 8.25 0.22
C MET A 42 1.86 9.27 1.37
N GLY A 43 0.82 10.11 1.44
CA GLY A 43 0.66 11.09 2.51
C GLY A 43 0.56 10.42 3.89
N PHE A 44 -0.25 9.37 4.01
CA PHE A 44 -0.40 8.60 5.25
C PHE A 44 0.93 7.95 5.68
N THR A 45 1.62 7.26 4.77
CA THR A 45 2.88 6.57 5.10
C THR A 45 3.96 7.54 5.55
N LEU A 46 4.10 8.70 4.90
CA LEU A 46 5.04 9.74 5.30
C LEU A 46 4.65 10.40 6.64
N ALA A 47 3.37 10.70 6.85
CA ALA A 47 2.88 11.31 8.10
C ALA A 47 3.04 10.38 9.32
N ARG A 48 3.03 9.06 9.09
CA ARG A 48 3.16 8.03 10.12
C ARG A 48 4.56 7.45 10.26
N LEU A 49 5.52 7.85 9.41
CA LEU A 49 6.89 7.36 9.47
C LEU A 49 7.56 7.60 10.84
N GLN A 50 7.20 8.69 11.52
CA GLN A 50 7.67 9.00 12.87
C GLN A 50 7.27 7.95 13.93
N TYR A 51 6.22 7.15 13.69
CA TYR A 51 5.76 6.10 14.60
C TYR A 51 6.65 4.85 14.57
N LEU A 52 7.66 4.79 13.69
CA LEU A 52 8.74 3.81 13.82
C LEU A 52 9.52 4.01 15.14
N SER A 53 9.53 5.22 15.69
CA SER A 53 9.94 5.46 17.08
C SER A 53 8.78 5.07 18.00
N PHE A 54 8.99 4.02 18.80
CA PHE A 54 7.97 3.55 19.75
C PHE A 54 7.54 4.63 20.75
N ASP A 55 8.46 5.49 21.19
CA ASP A 55 8.14 6.60 22.11
C ASP A 55 7.22 7.63 21.45
N THR A 56 7.44 7.92 20.18
CA THR A 56 6.59 8.84 19.40
C THR A 56 5.24 8.22 19.12
N PHE A 57 5.21 6.94 18.77
CA PHE A 57 3.97 6.16 18.65
C PHE A 57 3.17 6.20 19.95
N CYS A 58 3.80 5.90 21.09
CA CYS A 58 3.11 5.85 22.38
C CYS A 58 2.44 7.18 22.76
N LYS A 59 3.07 8.32 22.42
CA LYS A 59 2.51 9.66 22.65
C LYS A 59 1.32 9.98 21.74
N GLY A 60 1.25 9.38 20.56
CA GLY A 60 0.20 9.61 19.56
C GLY A 60 -0.79 8.47 19.38
N ALA A 61 -0.68 7.40 20.19
CA ALA A 61 -1.53 6.22 20.13
C ALA A 61 -2.94 6.53 20.68
N ALA A 62 -3.92 5.71 20.30
CA ALA A 62 -5.27 5.87 20.86
C ALA A 62 -5.27 5.62 22.39
N PRO A 63 -6.23 6.20 23.14
CA PRO A 63 -6.28 6.04 24.58
C PRO A 63 -6.24 4.56 25.00
N GLY A 64 -5.28 4.20 25.85
CA GLY A 64 -5.09 2.83 26.34
C GLY A 64 -4.20 1.93 25.46
N GLU A 65 -3.98 2.23 24.18
CA GLU A 65 -3.20 1.35 23.30
C GLU A 65 -1.73 1.23 23.72
N CYS A 66 -1.10 2.36 24.09
CA CYS A 66 0.29 2.30 24.53
C CYS A 66 0.46 1.44 25.80
N PHE A 67 -0.54 1.40 26.69
CA PHE A 67 -0.47 0.56 27.89
C PHE A 67 -0.36 -0.93 27.52
N HIS A 68 -1.17 -1.38 26.55
CA HIS A 68 -1.11 -2.76 26.04
C HIS A 68 0.20 -3.04 25.29
N TYR A 69 0.66 -2.10 24.47
CA TYR A 69 1.82 -2.31 23.59
C TYR A 69 3.18 -2.07 24.25
N GLN A 70 3.22 -1.82 25.56
CA GLN A 70 4.46 -1.54 26.28
C GLN A 70 5.32 -2.79 26.54
N LYS A 71 4.74 -4.00 26.56
CA LYS A 71 5.45 -5.23 26.95
C LYS A 71 5.04 -6.43 26.10
N GLY A 72 5.92 -7.44 26.08
CA GLY A 72 5.63 -8.74 25.48
C GLY A 72 5.50 -8.73 23.96
N HIS A 73 4.67 -9.63 23.45
CA HIS A 73 4.50 -9.85 22.02
C HIS A 73 3.82 -8.66 21.32
N GLU A 74 2.94 -7.91 21.99
CA GLU A 74 2.24 -6.79 21.37
C GLU A 74 3.18 -5.63 21.02
N LYS A 75 4.19 -5.37 21.87
CA LYS A 75 5.26 -4.40 21.56
C LYS A 75 6.00 -4.79 20.29
N ALA A 76 6.40 -6.05 20.19
CA ALA A 76 7.06 -6.56 18.99
C ALA A 76 6.11 -6.48 17.79
N GLY A 77 4.84 -6.82 17.98
CA GLY A 77 3.80 -6.80 16.95
C GLY A 77 3.61 -5.42 16.33
N ILE A 78 3.47 -4.36 17.13
CA ILE A 78 3.31 -3.00 16.59
C ILE A 78 4.57 -2.50 15.88
N ILE A 79 5.76 -2.79 16.41
CA ILE A 79 7.02 -2.42 15.76
C ILE A 79 7.15 -3.12 14.41
N ILE A 80 6.91 -4.43 14.37
CA ILE A 80 6.93 -5.25 13.16
C ILE A 80 5.87 -4.75 12.16
N HIS A 81 4.66 -4.46 12.64
CA HIS A 81 3.58 -3.94 11.82
C HIS A 81 3.98 -2.64 11.12
N LEU A 82 4.43 -1.64 11.87
CA LEU A 82 4.80 -0.33 11.33
C LEU A 82 6.05 -0.41 10.45
N ALA A 83 7.08 -1.14 10.87
CA ALA A 83 8.31 -1.34 10.10
C ALA A 83 8.08 -2.14 8.80
N GLY A 84 7.04 -2.98 8.75
CA GLY A 84 6.60 -3.66 7.54
C GLY A 84 5.75 -2.77 6.64
N ILE A 85 4.61 -2.29 7.15
CA ILE A 85 3.58 -1.69 6.30
C ILE A 85 3.93 -0.29 5.81
N LEU A 86 4.66 0.53 6.59
CA LEU A 86 4.99 1.90 6.18
C LEU A 86 5.95 1.91 4.99
N PRO A 87 7.09 1.17 5.01
CA PRO A 87 7.95 1.10 3.83
C PRO A 87 7.30 0.35 2.68
N ALA A 88 6.48 -0.68 2.94
CA ALA A 88 5.73 -1.37 1.89
C ALA A 88 4.77 -0.44 1.15
N GLY A 89 3.97 0.35 1.88
CA GLY A 89 3.04 1.33 1.31
C GLY A 89 3.75 2.44 0.53
N PHE A 90 4.87 2.94 1.06
CA PHE A 90 5.70 3.90 0.36
C PHE A 90 6.19 3.35 -0.98
N LEU A 91 6.78 2.15 -0.98
CA LEU A 91 7.27 1.48 -2.20
C LEU A 91 6.13 1.10 -3.16
N ALA A 92 4.96 0.73 -2.64
CA ALA A 92 3.79 0.35 -3.43
C ALA A 92 3.32 1.49 -4.32
N CYS A 93 3.34 2.74 -3.84
CA CYS A 93 2.96 3.91 -4.64
C CYS A 93 3.75 4.00 -5.96
N PHE A 94 5.04 3.64 -5.95
CA PHE A 94 5.87 3.60 -7.14
C PHE A 94 5.53 2.42 -8.07
N GLN A 95 5.07 1.29 -7.54
CA GLN A 95 4.66 0.13 -8.36
C GLN A 95 3.51 0.46 -9.32
N PHE A 96 2.62 1.36 -8.91
CA PHE A 96 1.45 1.73 -9.69
C PHE A 96 1.70 2.86 -10.69
N VAL A 97 2.91 3.44 -10.72
CA VAL A 97 3.32 4.39 -11.77
C VAL A 97 3.65 3.61 -13.05
N PRO A 98 2.88 3.79 -14.15
CA PRO A 98 3.07 2.99 -15.36
C PRO A 98 4.48 3.05 -15.95
N VAL A 99 5.15 4.21 -15.93
CA VAL A 99 6.50 4.33 -16.52
C VAL A 99 7.52 3.41 -15.84
N ILE A 100 7.36 3.12 -14.55
CA ILE A 100 8.31 2.31 -13.78
C ILE A 100 8.30 0.86 -14.28
N ARG A 101 7.13 0.24 -14.47
CA ARG A 101 7.05 -1.11 -15.04
C ARG A 101 7.51 -1.20 -16.50
N HIS A 102 7.44 -0.11 -17.25
CA HIS A 102 7.82 -0.09 -18.68
C HIS A 102 9.30 0.23 -18.91
N LYS A 103 9.93 1.06 -18.06
CA LYS A 103 11.30 1.55 -18.25
C LYS A 103 12.30 1.05 -17.22
N VAL A 104 11.84 0.69 -16.02
CA VAL A 104 12.71 0.32 -14.88
C VAL A 104 12.23 -1.01 -14.29
N LEU A 105 12.12 -2.02 -15.16
CA LEU A 105 11.50 -3.31 -14.83
C LEU A 105 12.22 -4.06 -13.69
N LEU A 106 13.56 -3.98 -13.63
CA LEU A 106 14.32 -4.62 -12.56
C LEU A 106 13.96 -4.03 -11.19
N PHE A 107 13.88 -2.69 -11.11
CA PHE A 107 13.43 -2.01 -9.89
C PHE A 107 12.03 -2.47 -9.51
N HIS A 108 11.07 -2.48 -10.45
CA HIS A 108 9.71 -2.96 -10.21
C HIS A 108 9.68 -4.39 -9.65
N ARG A 109 10.49 -5.31 -10.20
CA ARG A 109 10.54 -6.70 -9.73
C ARG A 109 11.13 -6.83 -8.32
N ILE A 110 12.29 -6.22 -8.07
CA ILE A 110 12.97 -6.31 -6.77
C ILE A 110 12.12 -5.66 -5.68
N SER A 111 11.66 -4.43 -5.91
CA SER A 111 10.79 -3.74 -4.96
C SER A 111 9.46 -4.47 -4.78
N GLY A 112 8.89 -5.08 -5.82
CA GLY A 112 7.71 -5.94 -5.71
C GLY A 112 7.90 -7.11 -4.72
N TYR A 113 9.06 -7.78 -4.74
CA TYR A 113 9.36 -8.85 -3.77
C TYR A 113 9.57 -8.31 -2.35
N ILE A 114 10.27 -7.18 -2.21
CA ILE A 114 10.44 -6.51 -0.91
C ILE A 114 9.07 -6.13 -0.33
N ILE A 115 8.20 -5.54 -1.15
CA ILE A 115 6.83 -5.18 -0.77
C ILE A 115 6.06 -6.41 -0.30
N LEU A 116 6.09 -7.53 -1.05
CA LEU A 116 5.40 -8.76 -0.64
C LEU A 116 5.89 -9.25 0.73
N LEU A 117 7.21 -9.29 0.96
CA LEU A 117 7.78 -9.72 2.23
C LEU A 117 7.36 -8.79 3.37
N LEU A 118 7.54 -7.48 3.19
CA LEU A 118 7.20 -6.47 4.20
C LEU A 118 5.71 -6.45 4.52
N SER A 119 4.85 -6.62 3.52
CA SER A 119 3.40 -6.70 3.71
C SER A 119 3.02 -7.93 4.54
N LEU A 120 3.57 -9.11 4.24
CA LEU A 120 3.29 -10.33 5.01
C LEU A 120 3.78 -10.23 6.45
N VAL A 121 5.00 -9.74 6.66
CA VAL A 121 5.58 -9.52 7.98
C VAL A 121 4.78 -8.47 8.75
N GLY A 122 4.42 -7.36 8.10
CA GLY A 122 3.60 -6.31 8.68
C GLY A 122 2.19 -6.77 9.06
N THR A 123 1.56 -7.62 8.25
CA THR A 123 0.27 -8.23 8.58
C THR A 123 0.39 -9.21 9.76
N ALA A 124 1.47 -9.99 9.85
CA ALA A 124 1.72 -10.82 11.02
C ALA A 124 1.82 -9.97 12.30
N GLY A 125 2.55 -8.85 12.25
CA GLY A 125 2.60 -7.87 13.34
C GLY A 125 1.23 -7.31 13.71
N ALA A 126 0.37 -7.03 12.72
CA ALA A 126 -1.00 -6.56 12.97
C ALA A 126 -1.84 -7.59 13.74
N PHE A 127 -1.72 -8.87 13.39
CA PHE A 127 -2.45 -9.93 14.10
C PHE A 127 -1.94 -10.16 15.51
N MET A 128 -0.65 -9.90 15.79
CA MET A 128 -0.11 -9.98 17.15
C MET A 128 -0.71 -8.94 18.10
N ILE A 129 -1.20 -7.81 17.58
CA ILE A 129 -1.80 -6.72 18.36
C ILE A 129 -3.33 -6.66 18.26
N ALA A 130 -3.93 -7.48 17.41
CA ALA A 130 -5.35 -7.39 17.05
C ALA A 130 -6.29 -7.52 18.26
N ARG A 131 -5.88 -8.28 19.29
CA ARG A 131 -6.71 -8.54 20.47
C ARG A 131 -7.05 -7.28 21.27
N ASN A 132 -6.09 -6.36 21.40
CA ASN A 132 -6.24 -5.13 22.20
C ASN A 132 -6.27 -3.86 21.33
N ALA A 133 -6.18 -4.00 20.01
CA ALA A 133 -6.28 -2.87 19.07
C ALA A 133 -7.59 -2.10 19.28
N PHE A 134 -7.50 -0.77 19.37
CA PHE A 134 -8.64 0.13 19.58
C PHE A 134 -9.62 -0.30 20.68
N GLY A 135 -9.11 -0.82 21.81
CA GLY A 135 -9.92 -1.26 22.95
C GLY A 135 -10.39 -2.72 22.88
N GLY A 136 -10.01 -3.46 21.83
CA GLY A 136 -10.19 -4.91 21.77
C GLY A 136 -11.61 -5.39 21.53
N GLY A 137 -12.50 -4.53 21.02
CA GLY A 137 -13.85 -4.91 20.63
C GLY A 137 -13.88 -6.05 19.61
N LEU A 138 -14.93 -6.88 19.66
CA LEU A 138 -15.06 -8.02 18.74
C LEU A 138 -15.24 -7.55 17.29
N GLU A 139 -15.91 -6.42 17.10
CA GLU A 139 -16.08 -5.74 15.82
C GLU A 139 -14.74 -5.27 15.23
N VAL A 140 -13.83 -4.75 16.06
CA VAL A 140 -12.48 -4.36 15.63
C VAL A 140 -11.67 -5.60 15.26
N GLN A 141 -11.69 -6.63 16.10
CA GLN A 141 -11.00 -7.89 15.83
C GLN A 141 -11.50 -8.54 14.53
N ALA A 142 -12.82 -8.59 14.32
CA ALA A 142 -13.43 -9.13 13.11
C ALA A 142 -13.06 -8.30 11.87
N GLY A 143 -13.09 -6.97 11.98
CA GLY A 143 -12.70 -6.06 10.90
C GLY A 143 -11.23 -6.23 10.51
N LEU A 144 -10.32 -6.21 11.48
CA LEU A 144 -8.88 -6.44 11.27
C LEU A 144 -8.61 -7.85 10.72
N GLY A 145 -9.29 -8.86 11.25
CA GLY A 145 -9.21 -10.25 10.79
C GLY A 145 -9.60 -10.39 9.33
N LEU A 146 -10.79 -9.90 8.96
CA LEU A 146 -11.28 -9.93 7.59
C LEU A 146 -10.35 -9.17 6.64
N LEU A 147 -9.95 -7.95 7.03
CA LEU A 147 -9.06 -7.12 6.23
C LEU A 147 -7.72 -7.81 5.98
N GLY A 148 -7.10 -8.36 7.03
CA GLY A 148 -5.83 -9.08 6.93
C GLY A 148 -5.94 -10.33 6.03
N ILE A 149 -7.04 -11.09 6.14
CA ILE A 149 -7.29 -12.25 5.26
C ILE A 149 -7.43 -11.79 3.80
N MET A 150 -8.27 -10.80 3.53
CA MET A 150 -8.48 -10.27 2.17
C MET A 150 -7.19 -9.76 1.56
N PHE A 151 -6.35 -9.10 2.36
CA PHE A 151 -5.05 -8.60 1.93
C PHE A 151 -4.08 -9.74 1.60
N VAL A 152 -3.87 -10.69 2.52
CA VAL A 152 -2.96 -11.83 2.30
C VAL A 152 -3.40 -12.71 1.14
N VAL A 153 -4.70 -12.98 1.01
CA VAL A 153 -5.26 -13.73 -0.14
C VAL A 153 -4.97 -12.98 -1.44
N SER A 154 -5.18 -11.66 -1.47
CA SER A 154 -4.92 -10.86 -2.68
C SER A 154 -3.43 -10.85 -3.05
N LEU A 155 -2.53 -10.72 -2.08
CA LEU A 155 -1.08 -10.81 -2.31
C LEU A 155 -0.67 -12.20 -2.83
N THR A 156 -1.23 -13.26 -2.24
CA THR A 156 -0.98 -14.65 -2.65
C THR A 156 -1.44 -14.89 -4.08
N LEU A 157 -2.66 -14.47 -4.41
CA LEU A 157 -3.19 -14.60 -5.77
C LEU A 157 -2.39 -13.74 -6.75
N ALA A 158 -1.99 -12.53 -6.38
CA ALA A 158 -1.11 -11.71 -7.21
C ALA A 158 0.23 -12.41 -7.49
N TYR A 159 0.84 -13.04 -6.48
CA TYR A 159 2.09 -13.78 -6.61
C TYR A 159 1.94 -15.03 -7.49
N VAL A 160 0.89 -15.83 -7.28
CA VAL A 160 0.62 -17.03 -8.08
C VAL A 160 0.40 -16.65 -9.55
N ASN A 161 -0.39 -15.60 -9.82
CA ASN A 161 -0.67 -15.16 -11.19
C ASN A 161 0.58 -14.64 -11.90
N ILE A 162 1.49 -13.92 -11.23
CA ILE A 162 2.74 -13.47 -11.87
C ILE A 162 3.67 -14.66 -12.18
N LYS A 163 3.71 -15.69 -11.32
CA LYS A 163 4.46 -16.92 -11.59
C LYS A 163 3.87 -17.76 -12.72
N ARG A 164 2.55 -17.66 -12.93
CA ARG A 164 1.84 -18.24 -14.09
C ARG A 164 1.84 -17.35 -15.33
N LEU A 165 2.57 -16.23 -15.32
CA LEU A 165 2.61 -15.24 -16.40
C LEU A 165 1.24 -14.61 -16.74
N GLN A 166 0.28 -14.68 -15.82
CA GLN A 166 -1.05 -14.08 -15.93
C GLN A 166 -1.01 -12.62 -15.47
N ILE A 167 -0.38 -11.75 -16.27
CA ILE A 167 -0.02 -10.37 -15.88
C ILE A 167 -1.24 -9.51 -15.54
N GLU A 168 -2.32 -9.60 -16.31
CA GLU A 168 -3.54 -8.81 -16.05
C GLU A 168 -4.18 -9.19 -14.71
N GLN A 169 -4.18 -10.48 -14.37
CA GLN A 169 -4.70 -10.95 -13.08
C GLN A 169 -3.79 -10.55 -11.92
N HIS A 170 -2.47 -10.66 -12.09
CA HIS A 170 -1.52 -10.14 -11.11
C HIS A 170 -1.80 -8.66 -10.82
N ARG A 171 -1.98 -7.84 -11.85
CA ARG A 171 -2.28 -6.41 -11.71
C ARG A 171 -3.61 -6.18 -10.97
N ALA A 172 -4.66 -6.92 -11.33
CA ALA A 172 -5.96 -6.79 -10.69
C ALA A 172 -5.91 -7.15 -9.19
N TRP A 173 -5.20 -8.21 -8.83
CA TRP A 173 -5.03 -8.62 -7.43
C TRP A 173 -4.14 -7.67 -6.62
N MET A 174 -3.06 -7.12 -7.23
CA MET A 174 -2.27 -6.08 -6.56
C MET A 174 -3.07 -4.81 -6.30
N LEU A 175 -3.92 -4.38 -7.26
CA LEU A 175 -4.82 -3.23 -7.04
C LEU A 175 -5.81 -3.50 -5.90
N ARG A 176 -6.42 -4.69 -5.86
CA ARG A 176 -7.33 -5.08 -4.76
C ARG A 176 -6.61 -5.06 -3.40
N ALA A 177 -5.43 -5.68 -3.32
CA ALA A 177 -4.65 -5.72 -2.08
C ALA A 177 -4.41 -4.30 -1.53
N TRP A 178 -3.86 -3.40 -2.34
CA TRP A 178 -3.52 -2.04 -1.91
C TRP A 178 -4.73 -1.11 -1.77
N PHE A 179 -5.87 -1.46 -2.35
CA PHE A 179 -7.12 -0.74 -2.11
C PHE A 179 -7.74 -1.10 -0.76
N TYR A 180 -7.65 -2.35 -0.33
CA TYR A 180 -8.21 -2.77 0.96
C TYR A 180 -7.49 -2.09 2.14
N VAL A 181 -6.19 -1.83 2.01
CA VAL A 181 -5.34 -1.29 3.09
C VAL A 181 -4.89 0.17 2.85
N ASN A 182 -5.62 0.92 2.01
CA ASN A 182 -5.35 2.34 1.72
C ASN A 182 -5.86 3.25 2.84
#